data_AF-A0A834BPD3-F1
#
_entry.id   AF-A0A834BPD3-F1
#
_cell.length_a   1.000
_cell.length_b   1.000
_cell.length_c   1.000
_cell.angle_alpha   90.00
_cell.angle_beta   90.00
_cell.angle_gamma   90.00
#
_symmetry.space_group_name_H-M   'P 1'
#
loop_
_entity.id
_entity.type
_entity.pdbx_description
1 polymer ?
#
loop_
_entity_poly.entity_id
_entity_poly.type
_entity_poly.pdbx_seq_one_letter_code
_entity_poly.pdbx_strand_id
1 'polypeptide(L)' 'MGVPIAFAIPEADGCKSGVTCPIEKNKTYSYMAKLPVKSDYPSIKLVVKWELRDDNDQCFFCWEIPVQLEN' A
#
# COMPACT_ATOMS: atom_id res chain seq x y z
N MET A 1 -17.44 -10.90 7.77
CA MET A 1 -17.26 -9.59 7.09
C MET A 1 -16.34 -8.75 7.98
N GLY A 2 -15.25 -8.21 7.43
CA GLY A 2 -14.35 -7.31 8.16
C GLY A 2 -14.76 -5.85 8.00
N VAL A 3 -14.15 -4.96 8.80
CA VAL A 3 -14.29 -3.50 8.67
C VAL A 3 -13.00 -2.94 8.09
N PRO A 4 -13.04 -2.17 6.99
CA PRO A 4 -11.84 -1.52 6.46
C PRO A 4 -11.39 -0.41 7.41
N ILE A 5 -10.11 -0.42 7.77
CA ILE A 5 -9.49 0.59 8.64
C ILE A 5 -8.39 1.27 7.84
N ALA A 6 -8.42 2.60 7.77
CA ALA A 6 -7.37 3.38 7.12
C ALA A 6 -6.06 3.24 7.92
N PHE A 7 -4.98 2.87 7.24
CA PHE A 7 -3.66 2.74 7.84
C PHE A 7 -2.73 3.81 7.26
N ALA A 8 -2.28 4.74 8.11
CA ALA A 8 -1.36 5.78 7.71
C ALA A 8 0.03 5.19 7.43
N ILE A 9 0.53 5.40 6.22
CA ILE A 9 1.86 4.96 5.79
C ILE A 9 2.87 6.12 5.86
N PRO A 10 4.16 5.87 6.09
CA PRO A 10 5.14 6.94 6.28
C PRO A 10 5.34 7.83 5.05
N GLU A 11 5.23 7.26 3.86
CA GLU A 11 5.32 7.96 2.58
C GLU A 11 4.13 7.53 1.72
N ALA A 12 3.22 8.46 1.47
CA ALA A 12 2.02 8.23 0.66
C ALA A 12 2.23 8.62 -0.81
N ASP A 13 3.28 9.40 -1.11
CA ASP A 13 3.61 9.80 -2.46
C ASP A 13 4.28 8.65 -3.22
N GLY A 14 3.55 8.10 -4.19
CA GLY A 14 4.06 7.05 -5.08
C GLY A 14 5.32 7.47 -5.84
N CYS A 15 5.45 8.75 -6.19
CA CYS A 15 6.60 9.32 -6.91
C CYS A 15 7.89 9.29 -6.07
N LYS A 16 7.78 9.10 -4.76
CA LYS A 16 8.92 8.94 -3.83
C LYS A 16 9.17 7.49 -3.44
N SER A 17 8.38 6.56 -3.97
CA SER A 17 8.34 5.14 -3.60
C SER A 17 8.86 4.23 -4.73
N GLY A 18 9.92 4.64 -5.42
CA GLY A 18 10.54 3.89 -6.52
C GLY A 18 9.92 4.13 -7.91
N VAL A 19 8.92 4.99 -8.00
CA VAL A 19 8.25 5.35 -9.26
C VAL A 19 8.70 6.74 -9.69
N THR A 20 9.21 6.90 -10.91
CA THR A 20 9.60 8.22 -11.43
C THR A 20 8.41 8.90 -12.10
N CYS A 21 8.07 10.10 -11.63
CA CYS A 21 7.01 10.91 -12.19
C CYS A 21 7.55 11.99 -13.15
N PRO A 22 6.78 12.41 -14.18
CA PRO A 22 5.40 11.99 -14.48
C PRO A 22 5.30 10.56 -15.01
N ILE A 23 4.17 9.89 -14.73
CA ILE A 23 3.92 8.52 -15.19
C ILE A 23 3.66 8.52 -16.69
N GLU A 24 4.50 7.80 -17.42
CA GLU A 24 4.34 7.56 -18.85
C GLU A 24 3.42 6.35 -19.13
N LYS A 25 2.50 6.52 -20.08
CA LYS A 25 1.62 5.43 -20.56
C LYS A 25 2.46 4.30 -21.15
N ASN A 26 2.04 3.06 -20.91
CA ASN A 26 2.69 1.82 -21.39
C ASN A 26 4.12 1.58 -20.85
N LYS A 27 4.54 2.29 -19.81
CA LYS A 27 5.80 2.03 -19.10
C LYS A 27 5.52 1.27 -17.81
N THR A 28 6.38 0.29 -17.51
CA THR A 28 6.31 -0.51 -16.29
C THR A 28 7.16 0.13 -15.21
N TYR A 29 6.63 0.18 -13.99
CA TYR A 29 7.31 0.72 -12.81
C TYR A 29 7.34 -0.32 -11.69
N SER A 30 8.30 -0.19 -10.78
CA SER A 30 8.39 -1.00 -9.57
C SER A 30 8.16 -0.12 -8.35
N TYR A 31 6.97 -0.23 -7.77
CA TYR A 31 6.61 0.44 -6.53
C TYR A 31 7.22 -0.31 -5.33
N MET A 32 7.83 0.43 -4.41
CA MET A 32 8.45 -0.13 -3.20
C MET A 32 7.94 0.62 -1.97
N ALA A 33 7.37 -0.12 -1.03
CA ALA A 33 6.98 0.39 0.28
C ALA A 33 7.55 -0.49 1.40
N LYS A 34 7.88 0.13 2.53
CA LYS A 34 8.26 -0.56 3.76
C LYS A 34 7.38 -0.05 4.89
N LEU A 35 6.74 -0.96 5.60
CA LEU A 35 5.95 -0.63 6.78
C LEU A 35 6.56 -1.30 8.01
N PRO A 36 6.81 -0.53 9.09
CA PRO A 36 7.25 -1.13 10.34
C PRO A 36 6.09 -1.87 11.01
N VAL A 37 6.32 -3.13 11.37
CA VAL A 37 5.46 -3.86 12.31
C VAL A 37 5.87 -3.45 13.71
N LYS A 38 4.96 -2.78 14.44
CA LYS A 38 5.23 -2.32 15.82
C LYS A 38 4.92 -3.43 16.80
N SER A 39 5.69 -3.49 17.88
CA SER A 39 5.50 -4.45 18.99
C SER A 39 4.13 -4.35 19.66
N ASP A 40 3.51 -3.17 19.61
CA ASP A 40 2.21 -2.91 20.23
C ASP A 40 1.04 -3.40 19.35
N TYR A 41 1.32 -3.90 18.15
CA TYR A 41 0.30 -4.47 17.28
C TYR A 41 -0.11 -5.86 17.78
N PRO A 42 -1.42 -6.16 17.81
CA PRO A 42 -1.88 -7.45 18.29
C PRO A 42 -1.56 -8.56 17.28
N SER A 43 -1.34 -9.78 17.78
CA SER A 43 -1.29 -10.96 16.93
C SER A 43 -2.68 -11.25 16.36
N ILE A 44 -2.88 -11.00 15.06
CA ILE A 44 -4.18 -11.11 14.40
C ILE A 44 -4.02 -11.47 12.93
N LYS A 45 -5.03 -12.17 12.37
CA LYS A 45 -5.18 -12.38 10.93
C LYS A 45 -5.99 -11.25 10.32
N LEU A 46 -5.46 -10.64 9.27
CA LEU A 46 -6.11 -9.53 8.57
C LEU A 46 -5.84 -9.61 7.07
N VAL A 47 -6.58 -8.82 6.29
CA VAL A 47 -6.33 -8.66 4.86
C VAL A 47 -5.79 -7.25 4.64
N VAL A 48 -4.56 -7.15 4.12
CA VAL A 48 -3.98 -5.88 3.72
C VAL A 48 -4.56 -5.53 2.37
N LYS A 49 -5.21 -4.37 2.28
CA LYS A 49 -5.62 -3.75 1.03
C LYS A 49 -4.67 -2.61 0.71
N TRP A 50 -4.11 -2.58 -0.49
CA TRP A 50 -3.22 -1.53 -0.95
C TRP A 50 -3.69 -0.94 -2.27
N GLU A 51 -3.61 0.38 -2.37
CA GLU A 51 -4.03 1.12 -3.54
C GLU A 51 -2.96 2.14 -3.90
N LEU A 52 -2.69 2.31 -5.19
CA LEU A 52 -1.97 3.45 -5.73
C LEU A 52 -2.87 4.13 -6.75
N ARG A 53 -3.15 5.41 -6.56
CA ARG A 53 -4.09 6.19 -7.36
C ARG A 53 -3.40 7.29 -8.13
N ASP A 54 -3.96 7.67 -9.27
CA ASP A 54 -3.51 8.80 -10.08
C ASP A 54 -4.16 10.12 -9.65
N ASP A 55 -3.84 11.21 -10.37
CA ASP A 55 -4.35 12.55 -10.10
C ASP A 55 -5.88 12.69 -10.28
N ASN A 56 -6.53 11.71 -10.92
CA ASN A 56 -7.98 11.64 -11.13
C ASN A 56 -8.65 10.60 -10.20
N ASP A 57 -7.95 10.16 -9.15
CA ASP A 57 -8.40 9.14 -8.21
C ASP A 57 -8.63 7.74 -8.84
N GLN A 58 -8.04 7.48 -10.01
CA GLN A 58 -8.10 6.17 -10.66
C GLN A 58 -6.99 5.27 -10.13
N CYS A 59 -7.34 4.03 -9.76
CA CYS A 59 -6.36 3.06 -9.29
C CYS A 59 -5.44 2.59 -10.43
N PHE A 60 -4.14 2.84 -10.30
CA PHE A 60 -3.11 2.13 -11.08
C PHE A 60 -3.11 0.65 -10.72
N PHE A 61 -3.17 0.36 -9.42
CA PHE A 61 -3.40 -0.98 -8.91
C PHE A 61 -4.16 -0.93 -7.59
N CYS A 62 -4.90 -2.01 -7.34
CA CYS A 62 -5.53 -2.30 -6.07
C CYS A 62 -5.37 -3.81 -5.82
N TRP A 63 -4.69 -4.18 -4.75
CA TRP A 63 -4.50 -5.59 -4.41
C TRP A 63 -4.83 -5.85 -2.94
N GLU A 64 -5.17 -7.10 -2.65
CA GLU A 64 -5.49 -7.59 -1.32
C GLU A 64 -4.65 -8.84 -1.01
N ILE A 65 -3.98 -8.85 0.14
CA ILE A 65 -3.15 -9.96 0.58
C ILE A 65 -3.52 -10.35 2.02
N PRO A 66 -3.88 -11.61 2.30
CA PRO A 66 -4.08 -12.08 3.66
C PRO A 66 -2.73 -12.17 4.39
N VAL A 67 -2.66 -11.62 5.59
CA VAL A 67 -1.46 -11.66 6.45
C VAL A 67 -1.83 -12.05 7.86
N GLN A 68 -0.85 -12.56 8.60
CA GLN A 68 -0.94 -12.83 10.03
C GLN A 68 0.18 -12.06 10.72
N LEU A 69 -0.19 -11.20 11.68
CA LEU A 69 0.78 -10.54 12.55
C LEU A 69 1.07 -11.47 13.72
N GLU A 70 2.36 -11.62 14.05
CA GLU A 70 2.88 -12.43 15.15
C GLU A 70 3.88 -11.60 15.95
N ASN A 71 4.00 -11.88 17.25
CA ASN A 71 4.92 -11.22 18.18
C ASN A 71 6.14 -12.08 18.45
#